data_AF-A0A6B3IAC1-F1
#
_entry.id   AF-A0A6B3IAC1-F1
#
_cell.length_a   1.000
_cell.length_b   1.000
_cell.length_c   1.000
_cell.angle_alpha   90.00
_cell.angle_beta   90.00
_cell.angle_gamma   90.00
#
_symmetry.space_group_name_H-M   'P 1'
#
loop_
_entity.id
_entity.type
_entity.pdbx_description
1 polymer ?
#
loop_
_entity_poly.entity_id
_entity_poly.type
_entity_poly.pdbx_seq_one_letter_code
_entity_poly.pdbx_strand_id
1 'polypeptide(L)'
;LLEAVFQERIQALCERADQLSRADDSRVALLDWLHDLVRYAVSARGLADVLTYEPPTDVPAAEPADAQAQHSCGAVLESAATPLLRRALRDEAVRPGVTFHDLLTLAVGIALATEHHAEPAVQADRLFTLTV
;
A
#
# COMPACT_ATOMS: atom_id res chain seq x y z
N LEU A 1 16.45 13.88 -5.44
CA LEU A 1 16.78 12.52 -5.95
C LEU A 1 15.97 11.45 -5.24
N LEU A 2 16.04 11.34 -3.90
CA LEU A 2 15.21 10.39 -3.15
C LEU A 2 13.71 10.55 -3.40
N GLU A 3 13.18 11.77 -3.26
CA GLU A 3 11.77 12.07 -3.53
C GLU A 3 11.34 11.65 -4.96
N ALA A 4 12.19 11.85 -5.97
CA ALA A 4 11.90 11.42 -7.34
C ALA A 4 11.81 9.89 -7.46
N VAL A 5 12.70 9.15 -6.77
CA VAL A 5 12.64 7.68 -6.71
C VAL A 5 11.36 7.22 -6.01
N PHE A 6 10.92 7.92 -4.96
CA PHE A 6 9.64 7.60 -4.31
C PHE A 6 8.45 7.80 -5.25
N GLN A 7 8.41 8.92 -5.95
CA GLN A 7 7.36 9.21 -6.92
C GLN A 7 7.35 8.20 -8.06
N GLU A 8 8.52 7.82 -8.58
CA GLU A 8 8.64 6.77 -9.61
C GLU A 8 8.09 5.42 -9.13
N ARG A 9 8.34 5.06 -7.87
CA ARG A 9 7.86 3.79 -7.31
C ARG A 9 6.37 3.79 -7.00
N ILE A 10 5.82 4.92 -6.58
CA ILE A 10 4.36 5.10 -6.45
C ILE A 10 3.71 5.01 -7.83
N GLN A 11 4.30 5.64 -8.84
CA GLN A 11 3.82 5.58 -10.21
C GLN A 11 3.85 4.13 -10.74
N ALA A 12 4.91 3.37 -10.47
CA ALA A 12 4.99 1.95 -10.81
C ALA A 12 3.88 1.12 -10.15
N LEU A 13 3.53 1.42 -8.88
CA LEU A 13 2.39 0.76 -8.20
C LEU A 13 1.04 1.13 -8.84
N CYS A 14 0.89 2.36 -9.34
CA CYS A 14 -0.31 2.79 -10.04
C CYS A 14 -0.46 2.05 -11.38
N GLU A 15 0.61 2.00 -12.17
CA GLU A 15 0.64 1.27 -13.43
C GLU A 15 0.39 -0.22 -13.22
N ARG A 16 0.94 -0.80 -12.15
CA ARG A 16 0.69 -2.18 -11.77
C ARG A 16 -0.78 -2.42 -11.42
N ALA A 17 -1.43 -1.50 -10.72
CA ALA A 17 -2.85 -1.60 -10.43
C ALA A 17 -3.70 -1.60 -11.70
N ASP A 18 -3.38 -0.72 -12.65
CA ASP A 18 -4.06 -0.65 -13.95
C ASP A 18 -3.88 -1.93 -14.76
N GLN A 19 -2.68 -2.53 -14.74
CA GLN A 19 -2.44 -3.83 -15.39
C GLN A 19 -3.28 -4.94 -14.74
N LEU A 20 -3.24 -5.04 -13.42
CA LEU A 20 -3.96 -6.08 -12.66
C LEU A 20 -5.49 -5.91 -12.70
N SER A 21 -5.99 -4.69 -12.95
CA SER A 21 -7.43 -4.43 -13.11
C SER A 21 -8.06 -5.25 -14.24
N ARG A 22 -7.24 -5.69 -15.21
CA ARG A 22 -7.62 -6.49 -16.37
C ARG A 22 -7.44 -8.00 -16.16
N ALA A 23 -6.87 -8.45 -15.04
CA ALA A 23 -6.71 -9.88 -14.76
C ALA A 23 -8.08 -10.54 -14.52
N ASP A 24 -8.19 -11.86 -14.76
CA ASP A 24 -9.48 -12.57 -14.64
C ASP A 24 -9.87 -12.82 -13.17
N ASP A 25 -8.92 -13.17 -12.32
CA ASP A 25 -9.13 -13.43 -10.89
C ASP A 25 -8.93 -12.14 -10.07
N SER A 26 -10.01 -11.62 -9.49
CA SER A 26 -9.98 -10.37 -8.73
C SER A 26 -9.27 -10.49 -7.38
N ARG A 27 -9.27 -11.69 -6.79
CA ARG A 27 -8.56 -11.96 -5.54
C ARG A 27 -7.05 -11.94 -5.79
N VAL A 28 -6.60 -12.69 -6.80
CA VAL A 28 -5.20 -12.73 -7.20
C VAL A 28 -4.72 -11.34 -7.59
N ALA A 29 -5.51 -10.59 -8.37
CA ALA A 29 -5.18 -9.22 -8.75
C ALA A 29 -4.96 -8.28 -7.55
N LEU A 30 -5.85 -8.35 -6.54
CA LEU A 30 -5.70 -7.53 -5.34
C LEU A 30 -4.49 -7.97 -4.50
N LEU A 31 -4.28 -9.27 -4.33
CA LEU A 31 -3.18 -9.80 -3.54
C LEU A 31 -1.82 -9.52 -4.18
N ASP A 32 -1.69 -9.66 -5.50
CA ASP A 32 -0.48 -9.33 -6.24
C ASP A 32 -0.12 -7.86 -6.08
N TRP A 33 -1.12 -6.97 -6.19
CA TRP A 33 -0.91 -5.54 -5.97
C TRP A 33 -0.51 -5.22 -4.52
N LEU A 34 -1.18 -5.84 -3.55
CA LEU A 34 -0.89 -5.65 -2.12
C LEU A 34 0.50 -6.19 -1.75
N HIS A 35 0.94 -7.26 -2.39
CA HIS A 35 2.27 -7.78 -2.25
C HIS A 35 3.32 -6.75 -2.70
N ASP A 36 3.10 -6.11 -3.86
CA ASP A 36 3.98 -5.04 -4.34
C ASP A 36 3.95 -3.81 -3.43
N LEU A 37 2.79 -3.49 -2.83
CA LEU A 37 2.67 -2.44 -1.80
C LEU A 37 3.49 -2.78 -0.53
N VAL A 38 3.49 -4.02 -0.06
CA VAL A 38 4.31 -4.48 1.09
C VAL A 38 5.80 -4.32 0.76
N ARG A 39 6.23 -4.74 -0.43
CA ARG A 39 7.62 -4.56 -0.89
C ARG A 39 8.01 -3.09 -0.95
N TYR A 40 7.10 -2.24 -1.44
CA TYR A 40 7.27 -0.80 -1.40
C TYR A 40 7.42 -0.29 0.03
N ALA A 41 6.54 -0.66 0.96
CA ALA A 41 6.58 -0.21 2.35
C ALA A 41 7.92 -0.58 3.05
N VAL A 42 8.42 -1.80 2.87
CA VAL A 42 9.71 -2.24 3.46
C VAL A 42 10.87 -1.37 2.98
N SER A 43 10.97 -1.17 1.67
CA SER A 43 12.04 -0.36 1.06
C SER A 43 11.88 1.14 1.29
N ALA A 44 10.65 1.64 1.38
CA ALA A 44 10.33 3.02 1.73
C ALA A 44 10.69 3.30 3.19
N ARG A 45 10.55 2.33 4.10
CA ARG A 45 10.96 2.46 5.50
C ARG A 45 12.46 2.67 5.67
N GLY A 46 13.29 1.94 4.92
CA GLY A 46 14.74 2.20 4.87
C GLY A 46 15.11 3.62 4.41
N LEU A 47 14.14 4.33 3.83
CA LEU A 47 14.24 5.73 3.42
C LEU A 47 13.36 6.68 4.29
N ALA A 48 12.43 6.15 5.09
CA ALA A 48 11.56 6.92 5.98
C ALA A 48 12.33 7.45 7.19
N ASP A 49 13.38 6.76 7.63
CA ASP A 49 14.36 7.32 8.57
C ASP A 49 15.05 8.57 8.00
N VAL A 50 15.12 8.70 6.67
CA VAL A 50 15.65 9.89 5.98
C VAL A 50 14.58 10.98 5.79
N LEU A 51 13.29 10.62 5.80
CA LEU A 51 12.19 11.49 5.38
C LEU A 51 11.10 11.78 6.43
N THR A 52 11.14 11.18 7.62
CA THR A 52 10.12 11.29 8.69
C THR A 52 8.71 10.92 8.19
N TYR A 53 8.45 9.61 8.07
CA TYR A 53 7.11 9.12 7.75
C TYR A 53 6.17 9.23 8.95
N GLU A 54 4.99 9.83 8.74
CA GLU A 54 3.89 9.84 9.71
C GLU A 54 2.82 8.81 9.28
N PRO A 55 2.54 7.77 10.09
CA PRO A 55 1.54 6.78 9.76
C PRO A 55 0.13 7.39 9.77
N PRO A 56 -0.78 6.94 8.88
CA PRO A 56 -2.16 7.40 8.90
C PRO A 56 -2.82 7.00 10.22
N THR A 57 -3.50 7.95 10.86
CA THR A 57 -4.26 7.73 12.11
C THR A 57 -5.75 7.79 11.82
N ASP A 58 -6.56 7.10 12.63
CA ASP A 58 -8.04 7.15 12.57
C ASP A 58 -8.63 8.51 12.99
N VAL A 59 -7.79 9.54 13.19
CA VAL A 59 -8.20 10.87 13.60
C VAL A 59 -8.41 11.71 12.35
N PRO A 60 -9.59 12.35 12.15
CA PRO A 60 -9.76 13.29 11.06
C PRO A 60 -8.72 14.39 11.19
N ALA A 61 -7.95 14.62 10.12
CA ALA A 61 -7.00 15.72 10.05
C ALA A 61 -7.73 17.02 10.47
N ALA A 62 -7.23 17.67 11.51
CA ALA A 62 -7.83 18.90 12.01
C ALA A 62 -7.61 20.02 11.00
N GLU A 63 -8.72 20.59 10.50
CA GLU A 63 -8.82 21.79 9.64
C GLU A 63 -8.15 21.67 8.24
N PRO A 64 -8.61 22.41 7.21
CA PRO A 64 -8.16 22.24 5.83
C PRO A 64 -6.78 22.87 5.63
N ALA A 65 -5.75 22.21 6.13
CA ALA A 65 -4.38 22.50 5.75
C ALA A 65 -4.07 21.77 4.43
N ASP A 66 -3.93 22.59 3.40
CA ASP A 66 -3.15 22.37 2.18
C ASP A 66 -3.78 21.53 1.07
N ALA A 67 -3.80 22.14 -0.12
CA ALA A 67 -4.02 21.47 -1.41
C ALA A 67 -3.02 20.31 -1.67
N GLN A 68 -1.97 20.17 -0.85
CA GLN A 68 -1.09 19.00 -0.80
C GLN A 68 -1.78 17.73 -0.27
N ALA A 69 -2.81 17.82 0.58
CA ALA A 69 -3.51 16.65 1.09
C ALA A 69 -4.20 15.85 -0.04
N GLN A 70 -4.68 16.57 -1.07
CA GLN A 70 -5.27 16.00 -2.30
C GLN A 70 -4.24 15.39 -3.25
N HIS A 71 -2.94 15.64 -3.03
CA HIS A 71 -1.81 15.09 -3.81
C HIS A 71 -0.91 14.20 -2.95
N SER A 72 -1.39 13.75 -1.78
CA SER A 72 -0.63 12.86 -0.91
C SER A 72 -0.42 11.50 -1.58
N CYS A 73 0.74 10.88 -1.33
CA CYS A 73 1.06 9.54 -1.82
C CYS A 73 -0.05 8.52 -1.47
N GLY A 74 -0.67 8.69 -0.29
CA GLY A 74 -1.79 7.88 0.16
C GLY A 74 -3.02 7.99 -0.74
N ALA A 75 -3.44 9.21 -1.11
CA ALA A 75 -4.57 9.42 -2.01
C ALA A 75 -4.33 8.85 -3.43
N VAL A 76 -3.09 8.95 -3.92
CA VAL A 76 -2.70 8.36 -5.22
C VAL A 76 -2.78 6.84 -5.18
N LEU A 77 -2.21 6.21 -4.14
CA LEU A 77 -2.28 4.76 -3.95
C LEU A 77 -3.71 4.26 -3.72
N GLU A 78 -4.52 5.02 -2.98
CA GLU A 78 -5.94 4.71 -2.75
C GLU A 78 -6.71 4.69 -4.07
N SER A 79 -6.52 5.72 -4.89
CA SER A 79 -7.15 5.82 -6.22
C SER A 79 -6.77 4.63 -7.11
N ALA A 80 -5.49 4.24 -7.11
CA ALA A 80 -4.99 3.10 -7.87
C ALA A 80 -5.55 1.75 -7.37
N ALA A 81 -5.63 1.55 -6.05
CA ALA A 81 -6.11 0.30 -5.46
C ALA A 81 -7.64 0.15 -5.52
N THR A 82 -8.36 1.26 -5.55
CA THR A 82 -9.84 1.30 -5.45
C THR A 82 -10.55 0.42 -6.50
N PRO A 83 -10.17 0.40 -7.78
CA PRO A 83 -10.74 -0.53 -8.76
C PRO A 83 -10.55 -2.01 -8.41
N LEU A 84 -9.36 -2.40 -7.92
CA LEU A 84 -9.05 -3.78 -7.52
C LEU A 84 -9.87 -4.18 -6.31
N LEU A 85 -9.87 -3.36 -5.25
CA LEU A 85 -10.61 -3.62 -4.03
C LEU A 85 -12.13 -3.69 -4.28
N ARG A 86 -12.68 -2.75 -5.06
CA ARG A 86 -14.10 -2.80 -5.44
C ARG A 86 -14.46 -4.03 -6.26
N ARG A 87 -13.55 -4.55 -7.08
CA ARG A 87 -13.81 -5.78 -7.84
C ARG A 87 -13.76 -7.00 -6.92
N ALA A 88 -12.74 -7.13 -6.07
CA ALA A 88 -12.65 -8.22 -5.11
C ALA A 88 -13.84 -8.24 -4.13
N LEU A 89 -14.33 -7.08 -3.69
CA LEU A 89 -15.55 -6.98 -2.87
C LEU A 89 -16.81 -7.43 -3.61
N ARG A 90 -16.95 -7.05 -4.90
CA ARG A 90 -18.10 -7.45 -5.73
C ARG A 90 -18.10 -8.94 -6.04
N ASP A 91 -16.93 -9.53 -6.22
CA ASP A 91 -16.76 -10.96 -6.49
C ASP A 91 -16.75 -11.80 -5.19
N GLU A 92 -17.01 -11.18 -4.03
CA GLU A 92 -17.01 -11.80 -2.69
C GLU A 92 -15.67 -12.49 -2.35
N ALA A 93 -14.59 -12.10 -3.02
CA ALA A 93 -13.22 -12.61 -2.82
C ALA A 93 -12.54 -12.07 -1.55
N VAL A 94 -13.05 -10.97 -0.99
CA VAL A 94 -12.62 -10.39 0.28
C VAL A 94 -13.82 -10.08 1.16
N ARG A 95 -13.59 -10.04 2.48
CA ARG A 95 -14.65 -9.80 3.46
C ARG A 95 -15.31 -8.43 3.25
N PRO A 96 -16.65 -8.33 3.35
CA PRO A 96 -17.32 -7.03 3.35
C PRO A 96 -16.78 -6.11 4.44
N GLY A 97 -16.59 -4.84 4.10
CA GLY A 97 -16.08 -3.82 5.03
C GLY A 97 -14.56 -3.64 5.04
N VAL A 98 -13.80 -4.44 4.28
CA VAL A 98 -12.38 -4.17 4.05
C VAL A 98 -12.22 -2.86 3.27
N THR A 99 -11.38 -1.96 3.79
CA THR A 99 -11.08 -0.65 3.23
C THR A 99 -9.65 -0.59 2.69
N PHE A 100 -9.35 0.42 1.87
CA PHE A 100 -7.97 0.70 1.46
C PHE A 100 -7.07 1.00 2.67
N HIS A 101 -7.62 1.69 3.68
CA HIS A 101 -6.88 1.99 4.90
C HIS A 101 -6.45 0.71 5.64
N ASP A 102 -7.30 -0.31 5.70
CA ASP A 102 -6.93 -1.61 6.29
C ASP A 102 -5.75 -2.25 5.55
N LEU A 103 -5.75 -2.20 4.21
CA LEU A 103 -4.67 -2.75 3.38
C LEU A 103 -3.37 -1.98 3.59
N LEU A 104 -3.45 -0.65 3.66
CA LEU A 104 -2.29 0.20 3.90
C LEU A 104 -1.72 -0.01 5.30
N THR A 105 -2.57 -0.08 6.32
CA THR A 105 -2.19 -0.35 7.71
C THR A 105 -1.53 -1.72 7.84
N LEU A 106 -2.03 -2.74 7.15
CA LEU A 106 -1.39 -4.06 7.08
C LEU A 106 0.03 -3.96 6.48
N ALA A 107 0.17 -3.30 5.33
CA ALA A 107 1.45 -3.20 4.65
C ALA A 107 2.50 -2.44 5.48
N VAL A 108 2.10 -1.32 6.09
CA VAL A 108 2.94 -0.53 7.00
C VAL A 108 3.30 -1.32 8.25
N GLY A 109 2.33 -2.02 8.86
CA GLY A 109 2.55 -2.86 10.04
C GLY A 109 3.54 -3.98 9.79
N ILE A 110 3.45 -4.67 8.65
CA ILE A 110 4.43 -5.69 8.24
C ILE A 110 5.81 -5.07 8.03
N ALA A 111 5.91 -3.93 7.35
CA ALA A 111 7.18 -3.26 7.14
C ALA A 111 7.85 -2.87 8.47
N LEU A 112 7.08 -2.36 9.44
CA LEU A 112 7.55 -2.04 10.79
C LEU A 112 8.01 -3.28 11.54
N ALA A 113 7.19 -4.34 11.56
CA ALA A 113 7.48 -5.57 12.30
C ALA A 113 8.73 -6.31 11.80
N THR A 114 9.13 -6.06 10.55
CA THR A 114 10.26 -6.75 9.91
C THR A 114 11.55 -5.94 9.88
N GLU A 115 11.53 -4.68 10.32
CA GLU A 115 12.61 -3.70 10.09
C GLU A 115 13.98 -4.12 10.64
N HIS A 116 14.01 -4.87 11.74
CA HIS A 116 15.25 -5.30 12.40
C HIS A 116 15.69 -6.72 12.04
N HIS A 117 15.07 -7.35 11.03
CA HIS A 117 15.51 -8.66 10.54
C HIS A 117 16.72 -8.51 9.62
N ALA A 118 17.55 -9.56 9.52
CA ALA A 118 18.67 -9.58 8.60
C ALA A 118 18.22 -9.46 7.12
N GLU A 119 17.04 -9.99 6.82
CA GLU A 119 16.41 -9.93 5.50
C GLU A 119 14.96 -9.43 5.62
N PRO A 120 14.73 -8.10 5.80
CA PRO A 120 13.39 -7.55 6.06
C PRO A 120 12.38 -7.88 4.97
N ALA A 121 12.80 -7.84 3.69
CA ALA A 121 11.93 -8.16 2.56
C ALA A 121 11.46 -9.62 2.56
N VAL A 122 12.34 -10.57 2.90
CA VAL A 122 12.01 -12.00 2.97
C VAL A 122 11.05 -12.26 4.13
N GLN A 123 11.30 -11.63 5.28
CA GLN A 123 10.39 -11.78 6.42
C GLN A 123 9.04 -11.11 6.15
N ALA A 124 8.98 -9.98 5.45
CA ALA A 124 7.74 -9.29 5.12
C ALA A 124 6.87 -10.10 4.15
N ASP A 125 7.48 -10.67 3.10
CA ASP A 125 6.83 -11.59 2.16
C ASP A 125 6.22 -12.80 2.89
N ARG A 126 6.99 -13.39 3.81
CA ARG A 126 6.52 -14.49 4.65
C ARG A 126 5.35 -14.09 5.54
N LEU A 127 5.42 -12.95 6.24
CA LEU A 127 4.32 -12.49 7.11
C LEU A 127 3.06 -12.17 6.31
N PHE A 128 3.20 -11.51 5.16
CA PHE A 128 2.08 -11.21 4.28
C PHE A 128 1.37 -12.49 3.81
N THR A 129 2.13 -13.50 3.44
CA THR A 129 1.60 -14.82 3.02
C THR A 129 0.79 -15.52 4.11
N LEU A 130 1.01 -15.21 5.40
CA LEU A 130 0.21 -15.76 6.50
C LEU A 130 -1.16 -15.08 6.66
N THR A 131 -1.38 -13.94 6.00
CA THR A 131 -2.62 -13.14 6.13
C THR A 131 -3.63 -13.41 5.01
N VAL A 132 -3.25 -14.17 3.99
CA VAL A 132 -4.00 -14.42 2.76
C VAL A 132 -4.55 -15.84 2.66
#